data_AF-A0A8I0GBI6-F1
#
_entry.id   AF-A0A8I0GBI6-F1
#
_cell.length_a   1.000
_cell.length_b   1.000
_cell.length_c   1.000
_cell.angle_alpha   90.00
_cell.angle_beta   90.00
_cell.angle_gamma   90.00
#
_symmetry.space_group_name_H-M   'P 1'
#
loop_
_entity.id
_entity.type
_entity.pdbx_description
1 polymer ?
#
loop_
_entity_poly.entity_id
_entity_poly.type
_entity_poly.pdbx_seq_one_letter_code
_entity_poly.pdbx_strand_id
1 'polypeptide(L)'
;MEKLKYESLMSSGAKEKIENGSWRVLGLTIQDAKNGRIVASLKTVLNDDESCYTPDLFINMHDEIMISQRLLSVQITKESRLIHAGQTRIEEKLDHLISLQYGQLHGEIFDFFSQFENLRVGNEAGAESLLNSGGNLASRLSGIIDTMIANYLGQVELSFDNTQITYSQFSSRKAQDLRYIRVHDLTYPDFQDSWCRVFIGSLIEMFNQLNILSVCFTQELFREYHQSLAALRQKLLSLLDNLVWVVYLPKDQWGDFNHTFTNYRNQVFSRDFSGEWIRDNEASRLERFYKEFSRESLALSYFHKAERHSDNPKRDPSLYKAVSIVLDFIDNIDDLMNRGTHLVEGGINDSDALLMLAEKTFRPIKAIPKA
;
A
#
# COMPACT_ATOMS: atom_id res chain seq x y z
N MET A 1 14.84 7.79 -60.20
CA MET A 1 13.48 7.33 -59.84
C MET A 1 13.62 5.99 -59.15
N GLU A 2 13.40 5.95 -57.84
CA GLU A 2 13.31 4.67 -57.12
C GLU A 2 12.13 3.88 -57.68
N LYS A 3 12.38 2.63 -58.07
CA LYS A 3 11.31 1.71 -58.46
C LYS A 3 10.58 1.28 -57.19
N LEU A 4 9.41 1.85 -56.95
CA LEU A 4 8.43 1.34 -56.00
C LEU A 4 8.22 -0.16 -56.25
N LYS A 5 8.65 -0.99 -55.30
CA LYS A 5 8.32 -2.42 -55.26
C LYS A 5 6.95 -2.54 -54.59
N TYR A 6 6.00 -3.16 -55.29
CA TYR A 6 4.67 -3.41 -54.78
C TYR A 6 4.57 -4.88 -54.36
N GLU A 7 4.36 -5.13 -53.07
CA GLU A 7 3.94 -6.46 -52.59
C GLU A 7 2.42 -6.54 -52.66
N SER A 8 1.88 -7.55 -53.35
CA SER A 8 0.43 -7.73 -53.48
C SER A 8 -0.05 -8.88 -52.59
N LEU A 9 -0.95 -8.58 -51.66
CA LEU A 9 -1.66 -9.55 -50.86
C LEU A 9 -2.99 -9.88 -51.56
N MET A 10 -3.13 -11.13 -52.00
CA MET A 10 -4.33 -11.66 -52.66
C MET A 10 -4.81 -12.92 -51.92
N SER A 11 -6.12 -13.18 -51.94
CA SER A 11 -6.68 -14.44 -51.40
C SER A 11 -6.16 -15.64 -52.18
N SER A 12 -6.09 -16.81 -51.54
CA SER A 12 -5.60 -18.06 -52.15
C SER A 12 -6.33 -18.40 -53.46
N GLY A 13 -7.66 -18.27 -53.49
CA GLY A 13 -8.45 -18.53 -54.70
C GLY A 13 -8.22 -17.51 -55.83
N ALA A 14 -7.90 -16.25 -55.51
CA ALA A 14 -7.56 -15.25 -56.53
C ALA A 14 -6.14 -15.49 -57.08
N LYS A 15 -5.18 -15.88 -56.22
CA LYS A 15 -3.83 -16.29 -56.63
C LYS A 15 -3.89 -17.47 -57.59
N GLU A 16 -4.64 -18.50 -57.22
CA GLU A 16 -4.80 -19.70 -58.04
C GLU A 16 -5.39 -19.38 -59.43
N LYS A 17 -6.39 -18.49 -59.51
CA LYS A 17 -6.99 -18.04 -60.78
C LYS A 17 -6.05 -17.20 -61.65
N ILE A 18 -5.07 -16.52 -61.06
CA ILE A 18 -4.06 -15.76 -61.81
C ILE A 18 -2.94 -16.70 -62.26
N GLU A 19 -2.47 -17.58 -61.38
CA GLU A 19 -1.42 -18.57 -61.67
C GLU A 19 -1.85 -19.55 -62.75
N ASN A 20 -3.12 -19.97 -62.75
CA ASN A 20 -3.67 -20.82 -63.80
C ASN A 20 -4.10 -20.05 -65.07
N GLY A 21 -3.85 -18.73 -65.12
CA GLY A 21 -4.07 -17.88 -66.29
C GLY A 21 -5.52 -17.51 -66.58
N SER A 22 -6.47 -17.91 -65.73
CA SER A 22 -7.89 -17.56 -65.87
C SER A 22 -8.12 -16.05 -65.71
N TRP A 23 -7.35 -15.40 -64.85
CA TRP A 23 -7.38 -13.96 -64.62
C TRP A 23 -6.02 -13.33 -64.95
N ARG A 24 -6.05 -12.13 -65.54
CA ARG A 24 -4.86 -11.36 -65.93
C ARG A 24 -4.79 -10.06 -65.15
N VAL A 25 -3.61 -9.74 -64.64
CA VAL A 25 -3.33 -8.48 -63.96
C VAL A 25 -2.83 -7.45 -64.97
N LEU A 26 -3.55 -6.34 -65.11
CA LEU A 26 -3.26 -5.23 -66.01
C LEU A 26 -3.18 -3.94 -65.18
N GLY A 27 -1.96 -3.55 -64.81
CA GLY A 27 -1.74 -2.39 -63.94
C GLY A 27 -2.46 -2.55 -62.59
N LEU A 28 -3.39 -1.64 -62.29
CA LEU A 28 -4.22 -1.66 -61.08
C LEU A 28 -5.58 -2.37 -61.29
N THR A 29 -5.73 -3.17 -62.34
CA THR A 29 -6.99 -3.88 -62.62
C THR A 29 -6.75 -5.35 -62.89
N ILE A 30 -7.68 -6.21 -62.47
CA ILE A 30 -7.71 -7.63 -62.76
C ILE A 30 -8.84 -7.89 -63.74
N GLN A 31 -8.52 -8.56 -64.84
CA GLN A 31 -9.45 -8.87 -65.91
C GLN A 31 -9.58 -10.38 -66.05
N ASP A 32 -10.81 -10.87 -66.24
CA ASP A 32 -11.04 -12.25 -66.62
C ASP A 32 -10.59 -12.47 -68.06
N ALA A 33 -9.67 -13.41 -68.25
CA ALA A 33 -9.03 -13.67 -69.54
C ALA A 33 -10.00 -14.25 -70.58
N LYS A 34 -11.10 -14.87 -70.15
CA LYS A 34 -12.05 -15.56 -71.01
C LYS A 34 -13.07 -14.60 -71.64
N ASN A 35 -13.55 -13.62 -70.87
CA ASN A 35 -14.62 -12.70 -71.33
C ASN A 35 -14.19 -11.22 -71.38
N GLY A 36 -12.96 -10.91 -70.97
CA GLY A 36 -12.42 -9.54 -71.00
C GLY A 36 -13.08 -8.60 -69.99
N ARG A 37 -13.89 -9.09 -69.05
CA ARG A 37 -14.50 -8.24 -68.03
C ARG A 37 -13.50 -7.92 -66.92
N ILE A 38 -13.51 -6.68 -66.47
CA ILE A 38 -12.79 -6.28 -65.27
C ILE A 38 -13.50 -6.93 -64.08
N VAL A 39 -12.80 -7.80 -63.36
CA VAL A 39 -13.33 -8.54 -62.21
C VAL A 39 -12.98 -7.89 -60.88
N ALA A 40 -11.88 -7.12 -60.83
CA ALA A 40 -11.51 -6.35 -59.65
C ALA A 40 -10.58 -5.19 -60.02
N SER A 41 -10.57 -4.15 -59.19
CA SER A 41 -9.56 -3.09 -59.22
C SER A 41 -8.66 -3.23 -57.99
N LEU A 42 -7.35 -3.32 -58.21
CA LEU A 42 -6.33 -3.27 -57.16
C LEU A 42 -6.27 -1.83 -56.64
N LYS A 43 -6.56 -1.65 -55.35
CA LYS A 43 -6.32 -0.36 -54.68
C LYS A 43 -4.87 -0.31 -54.22
N THR A 44 -4.16 0.75 -54.59
CA THR A 44 -2.86 1.08 -54.00
C THR A 44 -3.10 1.64 -52.61
N VAL A 45 -2.65 0.91 -51.58
CA VAL A 45 -2.54 1.49 -50.23
C VAL A 45 -1.15 2.10 -50.15
N LEU A 46 -1.08 3.43 -50.10
CA LEU A 46 0.17 4.11 -49.78
C LEU A 46 0.40 3.92 -48.28
N ASN A 47 1.53 3.31 -47.94
CA ASN A 47 2.00 3.27 -46.56
C ASN A 47 2.65 4.62 -46.28
N ASP A 48 1.82 5.64 -46.00
CA ASP A 48 2.34 6.91 -45.52
C ASP A 48 2.81 6.69 -44.08
N ASP A 49 4.08 7.02 -43.81
CA ASP A 49 4.72 6.87 -42.48
C ASP A 49 4.01 7.67 -41.37
N GLU A 50 3.08 8.57 -41.73
CA GLU A 50 2.28 9.40 -40.82
C GLU A 50 0.86 8.86 -40.55
N SER A 51 0.43 7.77 -41.19
CA SER A 51 -0.94 7.26 -41.02
C SER A 51 -1.08 6.33 -39.80
N CYS A 52 -1.71 6.83 -38.73
CA CYS A 52 -1.92 6.07 -37.48
C CYS A 52 -2.92 4.90 -37.60
N TYR A 53 -3.58 4.71 -38.74
CA TYR A 53 -4.54 3.64 -38.98
C TYR A 53 -4.41 3.14 -40.42
N THR A 54 -4.51 1.82 -40.62
CA THR A 54 -4.80 1.27 -41.95
C THR A 54 -6.22 1.69 -42.34
N PRO A 55 -6.48 2.25 -43.53
CA PRO A 55 -7.84 2.63 -43.92
C PRO A 55 -8.77 1.41 -43.96
N ASP A 56 -10.03 1.60 -43.58
CA ASP A 56 -11.08 0.57 -43.57
C ASP A 56 -11.14 -0.19 -44.91
N LEU A 57 -10.80 -1.47 -44.87
CA LEU A 57 -10.82 -2.38 -46.01
C LEU A 57 -12.09 -3.22 -45.99
N PHE A 58 -13.25 -2.58 -46.16
CA PHE A 58 -14.47 -3.30 -46.54
C PHE A 58 -14.48 -3.45 -48.06
N ILE A 59 -14.34 -4.69 -48.55
CA ILE A 59 -14.55 -5.02 -49.97
C ILE A 59 -15.62 -6.09 -50.04
N ASN A 60 -16.72 -5.78 -50.72
CA ASN A 60 -17.78 -6.73 -51.01
C ASN A 60 -17.39 -7.50 -52.29
N MET A 61 -17.18 -8.81 -52.18
CA MET A 61 -17.02 -9.70 -53.33
C MET A 61 -18.06 -10.81 -53.23
N HIS A 62 -19.06 -10.79 -54.11
CA HIS A 62 -20.06 -11.85 -54.33
C HIS A 62 -20.45 -12.64 -53.06
N ASP A 63 -21.24 -11.99 -52.20
CA ASP A 63 -21.87 -12.54 -50.98
C ASP A 63 -20.95 -12.90 -49.79
N GLU A 64 -19.67 -12.53 -49.81
CA GLU A 64 -18.78 -12.66 -48.66
C GLU A 64 -18.13 -11.32 -48.24
N ILE A 65 -18.14 -11.05 -46.93
CA ILE A 65 -17.40 -9.94 -46.32
C ILE A 65 -16.02 -10.47 -45.92
N MET A 66 -14.97 -10.03 -46.61
CA MET A 66 -13.59 -10.34 -46.21
C MET A 66 -13.09 -9.38 -45.13
N ILE A 67 -12.57 -9.92 -44.04
CA ILE A 67 -11.94 -9.17 -42.94
C ILE A 67 -10.42 -9.38 -43.02
N SER A 68 -9.67 -8.30 -43.23
CA SER A 68 -8.22 -8.31 -43.04
C SER A 68 -7.91 -8.14 -41.55
N GLN A 69 -7.03 -8.98 -41.00
CA GLN A 69 -6.61 -8.93 -39.60
C GLN A 69 -6.16 -7.52 -39.20
N ARG A 70 -6.70 -7.05 -38.07
CA ARG A 70 -6.42 -5.78 -37.40
C ARG A 70 -4.91 -5.64 -37.13
N LEU A 71 -4.17 -4.95 -38.00
CA LEU A 71 -2.81 -4.52 -37.71
C LEU A 71 -2.90 -3.25 -36.87
N LEU A 72 -2.72 -3.38 -35.55
CA LEU A 72 -2.50 -2.21 -34.69
C LEU A 72 -1.35 -1.40 -35.30
N SER A 73 -1.56 -0.11 -35.51
CA SER A 73 -0.52 0.75 -36.08
C SER A 73 0.76 0.65 -35.26
N VAL A 74 1.86 0.40 -35.96
CA VAL A 74 3.20 0.36 -35.37
C VAL A 74 3.51 1.68 -34.66
N GLN A 75 3.01 2.80 -35.19
CA GLN A 75 3.13 4.12 -34.59
C GLN A 75 2.36 4.22 -33.27
N ILE A 76 1.09 3.79 -33.23
CA ILE A 76 0.31 3.76 -31.98
C ILE A 76 0.98 2.87 -30.93
N THR A 77 1.53 1.73 -31.34
CA THR A 77 2.27 0.82 -30.43
C THR A 77 3.54 1.49 -29.91
N LYS A 78 4.27 2.22 -30.76
CA LYS A 78 5.48 2.97 -30.38
C LYS A 78 5.16 4.14 -29.45
N GLU A 79 4.12 4.90 -29.75
CA GLU A 79 3.61 5.99 -28.90
C GLU A 79 3.13 5.47 -27.54
N SER A 80 2.36 4.37 -27.52
CA SER A 80 1.93 3.71 -26.28
C SER A 80 3.12 3.25 -25.43
N ARG A 81 4.16 2.65 -26.05
CA ARG A 81 5.40 2.27 -25.35
C ARG A 81 6.14 3.49 -24.79
N LEU A 82 6.20 4.59 -25.54
CA LEU A 82 6.82 5.84 -25.08
C LEU A 82 6.06 6.47 -23.91
N ILE A 83 4.73 6.48 -23.97
CA ILE A 83 3.88 6.95 -22.88
C ILE A 83 4.07 6.08 -21.64
N HIS A 84 4.07 4.76 -21.80
CA HIS A 84 4.27 3.82 -20.70
C HIS A 84 5.66 4.01 -20.05
N ALA A 85 6.73 4.10 -20.85
CA ALA A 85 8.06 4.41 -20.33
C ALA A 85 8.13 5.79 -19.63
N GLY A 86 7.38 6.77 -20.14
CA GLY A 86 7.22 8.08 -19.50
C GLY A 86 6.53 7.99 -18.14
N GLN A 87 5.48 7.17 -18.02
CA GLN A 87 4.75 6.92 -16.77
C GLN A 87 5.65 6.26 -15.73
N THR A 88 6.35 5.18 -16.09
CA THR A 88 7.28 4.50 -15.17
C THR A 88 8.36 5.46 -14.65
N ARG A 89 8.92 6.31 -15.52
CA ARG A 89 9.90 7.33 -15.10
C ARG A 89 9.32 8.37 -14.15
N ILE A 90 8.03 8.70 -14.27
CA ILE A 90 7.34 9.62 -13.34
C ILE A 90 7.15 8.93 -11.99
N GLU A 91 6.70 7.68 -11.98
CA GLU A 91 6.54 6.86 -10.76
C GLU A 91 7.87 6.77 -9.99
N GLU A 92 8.97 6.40 -10.66
CA GLU A 92 10.31 6.34 -10.04
C GLU A 92 10.76 7.67 -9.42
N LYS A 93 10.46 8.79 -10.10
CA LYS A 93 10.78 10.13 -9.57
C LYS A 93 9.93 10.49 -8.36
N LEU A 94 8.65 10.11 -8.37
CA LEU A 94 7.76 10.32 -7.24
C LEU A 94 8.23 9.51 -6.03
N ASP A 95 8.58 8.23 -6.22
CA ASP A 95 9.12 7.38 -5.16
C ASP A 95 10.41 7.97 -4.58
N HIS A 96 11.29 8.48 -5.43
CA HIS A 96 12.51 9.15 -4.99
C HIS A 96 12.22 10.42 -4.18
N LEU A 97 11.29 11.27 -4.64
CA LEU A 97 10.89 12.48 -3.91
C LEU A 97 10.24 12.16 -2.56
N ILE A 98 9.40 11.12 -2.50
CA ILE A 98 8.79 10.64 -1.26
C ILE A 98 9.88 10.15 -0.30
N SER A 99 10.83 9.35 -0.78
CA SER A 99 11.95 8.87 0.04
C SER A 99 12.82 10.01 0.57
N LEU A 100 13.06 11.05 -0.24
CA LEU A 100 13.79 12.24 0.20
C LEU A 100 13.03 13.01 1.29
N GLN A 101 11.72 13.21 1.11
CA GLN A 101 10.88 13.88 2.11
C GLN A 101 10.83 13.11 3.43
N TYR A 102 10.72 11.78 3.38
CA TYR A 102 10.76 10.94 4.58
C TYR A 102 12.14 10.98 5.25
N GLY A 103 13.22 10.96 4.46
CA GLY A 103 14.57 11.14 4.98
C GLY A 103 14.80 12.50 5.66
N GLN A 104 14.27 13.58 5.08
CA GLN A 104 14.30 14.91 5.68
C GLN A 104 13.53 14.95 7.00
N LEU A 105 12.30 14.45 7.01
CA LEU A 105 11.47 14.40 8.21
C LEU A 105 12.13 13.56 9.31
N HIS A 106 12.71 12.41 8.95
CA HIS A 106 13.49 11.60 9.88
C HIS A 106 14.70 12.35 10.44
N GLY A 107 15.39 13.14 9.62
CA GLY A 107 16.47 14.03 10.06
C GLY A 107 16.00 15.09 11.07
N GLU A 108 14.85 15.71 10.82
CA GLU A 108 14.24 16.69 11.75
C GLU A 108 13.85 16.04 13.09
N ILE A 109 13.31 14.82 13.08
CA ILE A 109 13.00 14.04 14.28
C ILE A 109 14.27 13.74 15.07
N PHE A 110 15.32 13.28 14.39
CA PHE A 110 16.59 12.99 15.03
C PHE A 110 17.20 14.26 15.66
N ASP A 111 17.12 15.39 14.96
CA ASP A 111 17.57 16.67 15.49
C ASP A 111 16.76 17.10 16.73
N PHE A 112 15.43 16.94 16.71
CA PHE A 112 14.58 17.17 17.88
C PHE A 112 15.04 16.33 19.09
N PHE A 113 15.23 15.02 18.91
CA PHE A 113 15.69 14.13 19.99
C PHE A 113 17.08 14.51 20.49
N SER A 114 18.00 14.84 19.59
CA SER A 114 19.34 15.33 19.94
C SER A 114 19.29 16.63 20.75
N GLN A 115 18.43 17.59 20.36
CA GLN A 115 18.25 18.85 21.08
C GLN A 115 17.64 18.61 22.47
N PHE A 116 16.68 17.70 22.59
CA PHE A 116 16.08 17.30 23.86
C PHE A 116 17.14 16.71 24.81
N GLU A 117 17.96 15.78 24.34
CA GLU A 117 19.05 15.17 25.14
C GLU A 117 20.13 16.16 25.58
N ASN A 118 20.36 17.20 24.78
CA ASN A 118 21.38 18.21 25.05
C ASN A 118 20.85 19.41 25.84
N LEU A 119 19.54 19.49 26.08
CA LEU A 119 18.94 20.55 26.85
C LEU A 119 19.53 20.54 28.28
N ARG A 120 19.81 21.73 28.82
CA ARG A 120 20.46 21.90 30.13
C ARG A 120 19.49 22.59 31.09
N VAL A 121 19.63 22.27 32.37
CA VAL A 121 18.88 22.92 33.46
C VAL A 121 19.09 24.44 33.40
N GLY A 122 18.00 25.21 33.45
CA GLY A 122 18.01 26.67 33.39
C GLY A 122 18.04 27.27 31.97
N ASN A 123 18.04 26.45 30.90
CA ASN A 123 17.90 26.95 29.53
C ASN A 123 16.42 27.09 29.12
N GLU A 124 15.72 28.06 29.73
CA GLU A 124 14.30 28.31 29.47
C GLU A 124 14.02 28.67 28.02
N ALA A 125 14.84 29.54 27.41
CA ALA A 125 14.68 29.94 26.01
C ALA A 125 14.86 28.75 25.04
N GLY A 126 15.80 27.84 25.33
CA GLY A 126 15.98 26.62 24.56
C GLY A 126 14.81 25.65 24.70
N ALA A 127 14.26 25.53 25.91
CA ALA A 127 13.11 24.67 26.18
C ALA A 127 11.84 25.16 25.50
N GLU A 128 11.56 26.47 25.57
CA GLU A 128 10.42 27.08 24.89
C GLU A 128 10.54 26.94 23.36
N SER A 129 11.73 27.19 22.82
CA SER A 129 12.01 26.98 21.39
C SER A 129 11.76 25.52 20.97
N LEU A 130 12.23 24.56 21.78
CA LEU A 130 12.08 23.13 21.52
C LEU A 130 10.63 22.63 21.67
N LEU A 131 9.88 23.16 22.64
CA LEU A 131 8.44 22.91 22.77
C LEU A 131 7.67 23.36 21.54
N ASN A 132 7.98 24.56 21.04
CA ASN A 132 7.33 25.11 19.85
C ASN A 132 7.71 24.36 18.57
N SER A 133 9.01 24.14 18.34
CA SER A 133 9.49 23.43 17.14
C SER A 133 9.09 21.95 17.15
N GLY A 134 9.21 21.28 18.30
CA GLY A 134 8.79 19.90 18.50
C GLY A 134 7.28 19.72 18.37
N GLY A 135 6.48 20.64 18.90
CA GLY A 135 5.02 20.64 18.71
C GLY A 135 4.62 20.75 17.24
N ASN A 136 5.28 21.63 16.48
CA ASN A 136 5.06 21.76 15.03
C ASN A 136 5.46 20.48 14.27
N LEU A 137 6.57 19.86 14.64
CA LEU A 137 7.03 18.61 14.04
C LEU A 137 6.09 17.43 14.37
N ALA A 138 5.63 17.32 15.62
CA ALA A 138 4.64 16.33 16.03
C ALA A 138 3.30 16.51 15.30
N SER A 139 2.87 17.74 15.08
CA SER A 139 1.68 18.06 14.28
C SER A 139 1.83 17.62 12.81
N ARG A 140 2.98 17.93 12.18
CA ARG A 140 3.30 17.47 10.82
C ARG A 140 3.30 15.94 10.72
N LEU A 141 3.90 15.25 11.68
CA LEU A 141 3.90 13.79 11.74
C LEU A 141 2.48 13.23 11.89
N SER A 142 1.71 13.80 12.82
CA SER A 142 0.32 13.40 13.05
C SER A 142 -0.54 13.53 11.78
N GLY A 143 -0.27 14.57 10.98
CA GLY A 143 -0.95 14.84 9.71
C GLY A 143 -0.64 13.85 8.58
N ILE A 144 0.46 13.11 8.66
CA ILE A 144 0.85 12.13 7.63
C ILE A 144 0.62 10.66 8.04
N ILE A 145 0.28 10.38 9.30
CA ILE A 145 0.11 9.01 9.80
C ILE A 145 -0.95 8.22 9.03
N ASP A 146 -2.09 8.84 8.69
CA ASP A 146 -3.16 8.14 7.97
C ASP A 146 -2.68 7.69 6.59
N THR A 147 -1.92 8.56 5.91
CA THR A 147 -1.29 8.24 4.62
C THR A 147 -0.25 7.12 4.77
N MET A 148 0.54 7.11 5.85
CA MET A 148 1.52 6.06 6.10
C MET A 148 0.85 4.70 6.37
N ILE A 149 -0.21 4.68 7.16
CA ILE A 149 -1.02 3.49 7.42
C ILE A 149 -1.65 2.99 6.12
N ALA A 150 -2.26 3.89 5.35
CA ALA A 150 -2.87 3.55 4.07
C ALA A 150 -1.85 3.02 3.05
N ASN A 151 -0.65 3.60 2.99
CA ASN A 151 0.43 3.12 2.12
C ASN A 151 0.92 1.74 2.55
N TYR A 152 1.11 1.49 3.85
CA TYR A 152 1.48 0.18 4.39
C TYR A 152 0.44 -0.88 4.04
N LEU A 153 -0.84 -0.62 4.32
CA LEU A 153 -1.93 -1.55 3.98
C LEU A 153 -2.10 -1.70 2.46
N GLY A 154 -1.83 -0.64 1.69
CA GLY A 154 -1.85 -0.65 0.23
C GLY A 154 -0.83 -1.61 -0.40
N GLN A 155 0.24 -1.93 0.31
CA GLN A 155 1.29 -2.86 -0.11
C GLN A 155 0.99 -4.33 0.21
N VAL A 156 -0.12 -4.63 0.89
CA VAL A 156 -0.55 -6.02 1.12
C VAL A 156 -0.73 -6.72 -0.23
N GLU A 157 -0.07 -7.86 -0.42
CA GLU A 157 -0.16 -8.62 -1.65
C GLU A 157 -1.37 -9.55 -1.61
N LEU A 158 -2.17 -9.51 -2.67
CA LEU A 158 -3.36 -10.33 -2.87
C LEU A 158 -3.13 -11.29 -4.01
N SER A 159 -3.49 -12.55 -3.81
CA SER A 159 -3.46 -13.56 -4.87
C SER A 159 -4.88 -14.00 -5.26
N PHE A 160 -5.14 -14.10 -6.57
CA PHE A 160 -6.36 -14.67 -7.18
C PHE A 160 -6.07 -15.16 -8.60
N ASP A 161 -6.68 -16.27 -9.05
CA ASP A 161 -6.60 -16.77 -10.44
C ASP A 161 -5.21 -16.68 -11.10
N ASN A 162 -4.16 -17.14 -10.40
CA ASN A 162 -2.73 -17.07 -10.80
C ASN A 162 -2.15 -15.65 -11.00
N THR A 163 -2.83 -14.63 -10.48
CA THR A 163 -2.40 -13.22 -10.47
C THR A 163 -2.07 -12.80 -9.05
N GLN A 164 -1.01 -12.02 -8.90
CA GLN A 164 -0.62 -11.36 -7.65
C GLN A 164 -0.59 -9.85 -7.88
N ILE A 165 -1.29 -9.09 -7.05
CA ILE A 165 -1.30 -7.61 -7.11
C ILE A 165 -1.29 -7.05 -5.69
N THR A 166 -0.96 -5.77 -5.56
CA THR A 166 -1.07 -5.08 -4.26
C THR A 166 -2.51 -4.68 -3.96
N TYR A 167 -2.83 -4.49 -2.67
CA TYR A 167 -4.14 -4.04 -2.24
C TYR A 167 -4.51 -2.68 -2.83
N SER A 168 -3.55 -1.76 -2.99
CA SER A 168 -3.77 -0.48 -3.66
C SER A 168 -4.16 -0.62 -5.14
N GLN A 169 -3.54 -1.57 -5.85
CA GLN A 169 -3.89 -1.91 -7.23
C GLN A 169 -5.26 -2.59 -7.31
N PHE A 170 -5.61 -3.40 -6.30
CA PHE A 170 -6.92 -4.04 -6.23
C PHE A 170 -8.03 -3.04 -5.93
N SER A 171 -7.85 -2.19 -4.92
CA SER A 171 -8.85 -1.21 -4.46
C SER A 171 -9.11 -0.09 -5.46
N SER A 172 -8.19 0.16 -6.38
CA SER A 172 -8.34 1.15 -7.46
C SER A 172 -9.12 0.64 -8.67
N ARG A 173 -9.41 -0.68 -8.75
CA ARG A 173 -10.23 -1.26 -9.82
C ARG A 173 -11.69 -0.82 -9.69
N LYS A 174 -12.41 -0.78 -10.82
CA LYS A 174 -13.84 -0.49 -10.80
C LYS A 174 -14.57 -1.63 -10.10
N ALA A 175 -15.59 -1.31 -9.31
CA ALA A 175 -16.37 -2.32 -8.58
C ALA A 175 -16.92 -3.45 -9.46
N GLN A 176 -17.17 -3.18 -10.76
CA GLN A 176 -17.62 -4.19 -11.73
C GLN A 176 -16.54 -5.26 -12.01
N ASP A 177 -15.26 -4.86 -12.04
CA ASP A 177 -14.13 -5.74 -12.31
C ASP A 177 -13.82 -6.66 -11.11
N LEU A 178 -14.25 -6.26 -9.92
CA LEU A 178 -14.01 -6.98 -8.67
C LEU A 178 -15.06 -8.08 -8.39
N ARG A 179 -16.22 -8.05 -9.06
CA ARG A 179 -17.37 -8.93 -8.79
C ARG A 179 -17.11 -10.42 -8.94
N TYR A 180 -16.09 -10.77 -9.72
CA TYR A 180 -15.74 -12.15 -10.05
C TYR A 180 -14.38 -12.57 -9.48
N ILE A 181 -13.69 -11.66 -8.78
CA ILE A 181 -12.36 -11.93 -8.26
C ILE A 181 -12.48 -12.51 -6.87
N ARG A 182 -11.97 -13.73 -6.67
CA ARG A 182 -11.93 -14.37 -5.36
C ARG A 182 -10.50 -14.45 -4.85
N VAL A 183 -10.19 -13.62 -3.87
CA VAL A 183 -8.88 -13.62 -3.20
C VAL A 183 -8.74 -14.90 -2.37
N HIS A 184 -7.65 -15.63 -2.57
CA HIS A 184 -7.40 -16.91 -1.88
C HIS A 184 -6.15 -16.90 -1.01
N ASP A 185 -5.31 -15.87 -1.14
CA ASP A 185 -4.12 -15.68 -0.29
C ASP A 185 -3.85 -14.18 -0.08
N LEU A 186 -3.29 -13.83 1.09
CA LEU A 186 -2.79 -12.50 1.42
C LEU A 186 -1.39 -12.63 2.02
N THR A 187 -0.51 -11.69 1.70
CA THR A 187 0.81 -11.56 2.36
C THR A 187 1.03 -10.11 2.78
N TYR A 188 1.32 -9.88 4.06
CA TYR A 188 1.60 -8.53 4.57
C TYR A 188 3.09 -8.18 4.41
N PRO A 189 3.42 -6.94 4.02
CA PRO A 189 4.81 -6.47 4.02
C PRO A 189 5.34 -6.39 5.46
N ASP A 190 6.67 -6.50 5.62
CA ASP A 190 7.28 -6.40 6.95
C ASP A 190 7.05 -4.99 7.54
N PHE A 191 6.30 -4.95 8.64
CA PHE A 191 5.99 -3.71 9.32
C PHE A 191 7.21 -3.15 10.07
N GLN A 192 8.12 -4.00 10.56
CA GLN A 192 9.25 -3.56 11.39
C GLN A 192 10.19 -2.61 10.65
N ASP A 193 10.37 -2.82 9.36
CA ASP A 193 11.29 -2.04 8.54
C ASP A 193 10.57 -0.93 7.77
N SER A 194 9.27 -0.72 8.06
CA SER A 194 8.46 0.29 7.39
C SER A 194 8.63 1.69 7.99
N TRP A 195 8.57 2.71 7.13
CA TRP A 195 8.48 4.11 7.56
C TRP A 195 7.25 4.38 8.45
N CYS A 196 6.17 3.64 8.25
CA CYS A 196 4.96 3.71 9.07
C CYS A 196 5.28 3.41 10.55
N ARG A 197 5.95 2.29 10.82
CA ARG A 197 6.39 1.92 12.17
C ARG A 197 7.36 2.92 12.77
N VAL A 198 8.34 3.40 11.99
CA VAL A 198 9.32 4.39 12.45
C VAL A 198 8.62 5.68 12.90
N PHE A 199 7.77 6.26 12.05
CA PHE A 199 7.13 7.54 12.36
C PHE A 199 6.07 7.47 13.45
N ILE A 200 5.31 6.36 13.55
CA ILE A 200 4.40 6.14 14.69
C ILE A 200 5.21 6.09 16.00
N GLY A 201 6.29 5.29 16.03
CA GLY A 201 7.14 5.19 17.22
C GLY A 201 7.78 6.52 17.58
N SER A 202 8.29 7.26 16.61
CA SER A 202 8.83 8.61 16.82
C SER A 202 7.78 9.57 17.36
N LEU A 203 6.55 9.54 16.86
CA LEU A 203 5.50 10.44 17.34
C LEU A 203 5.12 10.15 18.80
N ILE A 204 5.02 8.88 19.20
CA ILE A 204 4.75 8.47 20.59
C ILE A 204 5.85 9.01 21.52
N GLU A 205 7.11 8.81 21.14
CA GLU A 205 8.25 9.29 21.92
C GLU A 205 8.32 10.82 21.96
N MET A 206 8.03 11.49 20.85
CA MET A 206 7.93 12.95 20.82
C MET A 206 6.84 13.47 21.76
N PHE A 207 5.65 12.86 21.79
CA PHE A 207 4.62 13.26 22.75
C PHE A 207 5.08 13.06 24.20
N ASN A 208 5.74 11.95 24.52
CA ASN A 208 6.33 11.73 25.84
C ASN A 208 7.33 12.83 26.20
N GLN A 209 8.27 13.16 25.30
CA GLN A 209 9.29 14.18 25.55
C GLN A 209 8.73 15.59 25.62
N LEU A 210 7.80 15.97 24.73
CA LEU A 210 7.09 17.24 24.79
C LEU A 210 6.32 17.39 26.10
N ASN A 211 5.70 16.31 26.58
CA ASN A 211 5.02 16.33 27.86
C ASN A 211 6.01 16.46 29.03
N ILE A 212 7.17 15.79 28.98
CA ILE A 212 8.22 15.96 29.99
C ILE A 212 8.72 17.41 30.01
N LEU A 213 9.00 18.01 28.84
CA LEU A 213 9.37 19.43 28.76
C LEU A 213 8.28 20.30 29.37
N SER A 214 7.04 20.16 28.91
CA SER A 214 5.93 20.99 29.38
C SER A 214 5.79 20.90 30.91
N VAL A 215 5.78 19.69 31.46
CA VAL A 215 5.65 19.49 32.90
C VAL A 215 6.84 20.09 33.68
N CYS A 216 8.07 19.94 33.18
CA CYS A 216 9.26 20.50 33.82
C CYS A 216 9.33 22.04 33.76
N PHE A 217 8.81 22.66 32.70
CA PHE A 217 8.96 24.09 32.45
C PHE A 217 7.71 24.92 32.79
N THR A 218 6.53 24.44 32.42
CA THR A 218 5.26 25.14 32.62
C THR A 218 4.43 24.58 33.77
N GLN A 219 4.85 23.43 34.35
CA GLN A 219 4.08 22.68 35.37
C GLN A 219 2.69 22.22 34.87
N GLU A 220 2.50 22.22 33.56
CA GLU A 220 1.27 21.80 32.91
C GLU A 220 1.58 20.70 31.89
N LEU A 221 0.58 19.86 31.61
CA LEU A 221 0.68 18.92 30.51
C LEU A 221 0.87 19.66 29.19
N PHE A 222 1.56 19.01 28.25
CA PHE A 222 1.67 19.54 26.91
C PHE A 222 0.27 19.75 26.30
N ARG A 223 0.09 20.86 25.59
CA ARG A 223 -1.21 21.22 25.03
C ARG A 223 -1.77 20.08 24.17
N GLU A 224 -3.04 19.74 24.40
CA GLU A 224 -3.77 18.69 23.65
C GLU A 224 -3.12 17.29 23.76
N TYR A 225 -2.26 17.05 24.76
CA TYR A 225 -1.55 15.77 24.95
C TYR A 225 -2.48 14.56 24.97
N HIS A 226 -3.48 14.54 25.86
CA HIS A 226 -4.45 13.43 25.94
C HIS A 226 -5.27 13.27 24.66
N GLN A 227 -5.68 14.37 24.04
CA GLN A 227 -6.47 14.33 22.80
C GLN A 227 -5.64 13.76 21.64
N SER A 228 -4.39 14.17 21.53
CA SER A 228 -3.46 13.70 20.50
C SER A 228 -3.12 12.22 20.67
N LEU A 229 -2.86 11.77 21.90
CA LEU A 229 -2.65 10.36 22.21
C LEU A 229 -3.90 9.52 21.94
N ALA A 230 -5.08 9.98 22.35
CA ALA A 230 -6.33 9.27 22.08
C ALA A 230 -6.64 9.17 20.58
N ALA A 231 -6.38 10.23 19.80
CA ALA A 231 -6.53 10.21 18.35
C ALA A 231 -5.55 9.23 17.70
N LEU A 232 -4.29 9.21 18.11
CA LEU A 232 -3.31 8.24 17.63
C LEU A 232 -3.70 6.80 17.98
N ARG A 233 -4.19 6.58 19.21
CA ARG A 233 -4.71 5.28 19.66
C ARG A 233 -5.84 4.77 18.76
N GLN A 234 -6.80 5.63 18.40
CA GLN A 234 -7.89 5.26 17.49
C GLN A 234 -7.37 4.85 16.11
N LYS A 235 -6.37 5.55 15.58
CA LYS A 235 -5.73 5.19 14.29
C LYS A 235 -5.03 3.84 14.37
N LEU A 236 -4.34 3.54 15.49
CA LEU A 236 -3.71 2.24 15.71
C LEU A 236 -4.72 1.10 15.86
N LEU A 237 -5.87 1.35 16.52
CA LEU A 237 -6.96 0.37 16.58
C LEU A 237 -7.52 0.09 15.19
N SER A 238 -7.68 1.12 14.34
CA SER A 238 -8.10 0.92 12.95
C SER A 238 -7.07 0.13 12.13
N LEU A 239 -5.77 0.33 12.37
CA LEU A 239 -4.72 -0.49 11.75
C LEU A 239 -4.80 -1.94 12.25
N LEU A 240 -4.95 -2.13 13.57
CA LEU A 240 -5.12 -3.45 14.19
C LEU A 240 -6.32 -4.19 13.62
N ASP A 241 -7.45 -3.52 13.41
CA ASP A 241 -8.64 -4.08 12.76
C ASP A 241 -8.29 -4.67 11.38
N ASN A 242 -7.56 -3.92 10.55
CA ASN A 242 -7.18 -4.37 9.20
C ASN A 242 -6.14 -5.51 9.23
N LEU A 243 -5.33 -5.63 10.28
CA LEU A 243 -4.39 -6.72 10.45
C LEU A 243 -5.10 -8.00 10.91
N VAL A 244 -6.05 -7.86 11.85
CA VAL A 244 -6.72 -8.99 12.50
C VAL A 244 -7.87 -9.54 11.65
N TRP A 245 -8.65 -8.65 11.03
CA TRP A 245 -9.88 -9.01 10.33
C TRP A 245 -9.77 -9.06 8.81
N VAL A 246 -8.58 -8.74 8.26
CA VAL A 246 -8.27 -8.52 6.84
C VAL A 246 -8.53 -7.08 6.39
N VAL A 247 -7.72 -6.61 5.43
CA VAL A 247 -8.02 -5.41 4.66
C VAL A 247 -9.40 -5.53 4.00
N TYR A 248 -10.14 -4.41 3.89
CA TYR A 248 -11.49 -4.46 3.34
C TYR A 248 -11.53 -5.00 1.90
N LEU A 249 -12.15 -6.15 1.72
CA LEU A 249 -12.44 -6.73 0.42
C LEU A 249 -13.95 -6.58 0.15
N PRO A 250 -14.36 -5.98 -0.99
CA PRO A 250 -15.77 -5.79 -1.29
C PRO A 250 -16.48 -7.14 -1.41
N LYS A 251 -17.81 -7.14 -1.27
CA LYS A 251 -18.61 -8.33 -1.56
C LYS A 251 -18.65 -8.62 -3.06
N ASP A 252 -18.75 -9.89 -3.40
CA ASP A 252 -18.97 -10.37 -4.76
C ASP A 252 -20.41 -10.06 -5.21
N GLN A 253 -20.73 -10.42 -6.46
CA GLN A 253 -22.06 -10.20 -7.03
C GLN A 253 -23.20 -11.03 -6.38
N TRP A 254 -22.86 -12.05 -5.61
CA TRP A 254 -23.81 -12.89 -4.88
C TRP A 254 -24.00 -12.43 -3.43
N GLY A 255 -23.27 -11.39 -3.01
CA GLY A 255 -23.31 -10.87 -1.64
C GLY A 255 -22.39 -11.61 -0.67
N ASP A 256 -21.60 -12.55 -1.18
CA ASP A 256 -20.56 -13.26 -0.44
C ASP A 256 -19.28 -12.42 -0.42
N PHE A 257 -18.36 -12.71 0.49
CA PHE A 257 -17.08 -12.01 0.53
C PHE A 257 -16.24 -12.39 -0.70
N ASN A 258 -15.55 -11.43 -1.34
CA ASN A 258 -14.57 -11.68 -2.42
C ASN A 258 -13.29 -12.37 -1.93
N HIS A 259 -13.41 -13.27 -0.96
CA HIS A 259 -12.32 -14.07 -0.47
C HIS A 259 -12.76 -15.47 -0.04
N THR A 260 -11.82 -16.41 -0.02
CA THR A 260 -12.07 -17.78 0.47
C THR A 260 -11.80 -17.94 1.97
N PHE A 261 -11.27 -16.91 2.64
CA PHE A 261 -11.01 -16.98 4.08
C PHE A 261 -12.33 -17.06 4.85
N THR A 262 -12.70 -18.26 5.28
CA THR A 262 -13.86 -18.46 6.16
C THR A 262 -13.62 -17.87 7.55
N ASN A 263 -12.35 -17.69 7.93
CA ASN A 263 -11.97 -17.09 9.20
C ASN A 263 -10.50 -16.61 9.15
N TYR A 264 -10.24 -15.44 8.54
CA TYR A 264 -8.87 -14.89 8.34
C TYR A 264 -8.08 -14.79 9.66
N ARG A 265 -8.79 -14.53 10.76
CA ARG A 265 -8.23 -14.57 12.13
C ARG A 265 -7.50 -15.87 12.48
N ASN A 266 -7.81 -16.99 11.84
CA ASN A 266 -7.09 -18.27 12.03
C ASN A 266 -5.64 -18.20 11.58
N GLN A 267 -5.31 -17.31 10.64
CA GLN A 267 -3.93 -17.03 10.27
C GLN A 267 -3.21 -16.38 11.44
N VAL A 268 -3.83 -15.40 12.08
CA VAL A 268 -3.29 -14.64 13.22
C VAL A 268 -3.21 -15.48 14.49
N PHE A 269 -4.27 -16.25 14.80
CA PHE A 269 -4.39 -17.03 16.02
C PHE A 269 -5.13 -18.35 15.76
N SER A 270 -4.47 -19.49 15.98
CA SER A 270 -5.03 -20.83 15.77
C SER A 270 -4.29 -21.87 16.59
N ARG A 271 -4.74 -23.14 16.56
CA ARG A 271 -3.93 -24.28 17.00
C ARG A 271 -3.25 -24.94 15.80
N ASP A 272 -2.01 -25.36 15.94
CA ASP A 272 -1.34 -26.16 14.91
C ASP A 272 -1.81 -27.63 14.96
N PHE A 273 -1.25 -28.45 14.07
CA PHE A 273 -1.41 -29.90 14.07
C PHE A 273 -0.97 -30.57 15.40
N SER A 274 -0.07 -29.97 16.18
CA SER A 274 0.30 -30.53 17.50
C SER A 274 -0.78 -30.23 18.55
N GLY A 275 -1.60 -29.20 18.33
CA GLY A 275 -2.63 -28.71 19.23
C GLY A 275 -2.15 -27.56 20.11
N GLU A 276 -0.94 -27.06 19.87
CA GLU A 276 -0.39 -25.89 20.55
C GLU A 276 -0.98 -24.61 19.98
N TRP A 277 -1.25 -23.64 20.86
CA TRP A 277 -1.71 -22.32 20.49
C TRP A 277 -0.58 -21.53 19.84
N ILE A 278 -0.80 -21.08 18.62
CA ILE A 278 0.11 -20.14 17.97
C ILE A 278 -0.10 -18.77 18.59
N ARG A 279 0.96 -18.21 19.17
CA ARG A 279 0.98 -16.87 19.77
C ARG A 279 -0.01 -16.68 20.92
N ASP A 280 -0.09 -17.65 21.84
CA ASP A 280 -0.96 -17.61 23.04
C ASP A 280 -0.91 -16.28 23.82
N ASN A 281 0.28 -15.65 23.88
CA ASN A 281 0.50 -14.37 24.56
C ASN A 281 -0.26 -13.20 23.91
N GLU A 282 -0.49 -13.20 22.59
CA GLU A 282 -1.15 -12.08 21.91
C GLU A 282 -2.68 -12.16 21.97
N ALA A 283 -3.26 -13.36 22.11
CA ALA A 283 -4.71 -13.49 22.25
C ALA A 283 -5.26 -12.76 23.47
N SER A 284 -4.55 -12.84 24.61
CA SER A 284 -4.98 -12.16 25.83
C SER A 284 -4.93 -10.63 25.69
N ARG A 285 -4.04 -10.10 24.85
CA ARG A 285 -3.96 -8.66 24.54
C ARG A 285 -5.07 -8.26 23.56
N LEU A 286 -5.31 -9.08 22.53
CA LEU A 286 -6.39 -8.88 21.56
C LEU A 286 -7.78 -8.99 22.20
N GLU A 287 -7.97 -9.83 23.21
CA GLU A 287 -9.22 -9.99 23.96
C GLU A 287 -9.73 -8.67 24.56
N ARG A 288 -8.81 -7.75 24.90
CA ARG A 288 -9.16 -6.40 25.40
C ARG A 288 -9.99 -5.59 24.39
N PHE A 289 -9.86 -5.91 23.10
CA PHE A 289 -10.50 -5.19 22.00
C PHE A 289 -11.55 -6.05 21.28
N TYR A 290 -11.37 -7.37 21.24
CA TYR A 290 -12.15 -8.31 20.44
C TYR A 290 -12.55 -9.54 21.26
N LYS A 291 -13.85 -9.70 21.56
CA LYS A 291 -14.36 -10.83 22.38
C LYS A 291 -14.14 -12.19 21.73
N GLU A 292 -13.97 -12.21 20.41
CA GLU A 292 -13.67 -13.39 19.60
C GLU A 292 -12.32 -14.02 19.95
N PHE A 293 -11.43 -13.26 20.58
CA PHE A 293 -10.11 -13.72 21.05
C PHE A 293 -10.11 -14.14 22.53
N SER A 294 -11.26 -14.11 23.21
CA SER A 294 -11.36 -14.66 24.57
C SER A 294 -11.12 -16.16 24.56
N ARG A 295 -10.56 -16.71 25.65
CA ARG A 295 -10.31 -18.15 25.79
C ARG A 295 -11.55 -19.00 25.55
N GLU A 296 -12.72 -18.53 26.00
CA GLU A 296 -14.01 -19.19 25.78
C GLU A 296 -14.39 -19.18 24.30
N SER A 297 -14.34 -18.02 23.64
CA SER A 297 -14.60 -17.91 22.21
C SER A 297 -13.64 -18.77 21.40
N LEU A 298 -12.34 -18.74 21.72
CA LEU A 298 -11.30 -19.52 21.06
C LEU A 298 -11.50 -21.04 21.27
N ALA A 299 -11.98 -21.46 22.44
CA ALA A 299 -12.29 -22.86 22.72
C ALA A 299 -13.58 -23.36 22.06
N LEU A 300 -14.57 -22.48 21.89
CA LEU A 300 -15.88 -22.78 21.31
C LEU A 300 -15.96 -22.60 19.80
N SER A 301 -15.11 -21.75 19.22
CA SER A 301 -15.16 -21.45 17.80
C SER A 301 -14.47 -22.54 16.98
N TYR A 302 -14.90 -22.65 15.72
CA TYR A 302 -14.44 -23.59 14.69
C TYR A 302 -12.96 -23.40 14.28
N PHE A 303 -12.05 -23.14 15.22
CA PHE A 303 -10.61 -23.32 15.03
C PHE A 303 -10.31 -24.82 15.10
N HIS A 304 -10.76 -25.56 14.10
CA HIS A 304 -10.42 -26.97 14.01
C HIS A 304 -8.90 -27.10 14.06
N LYS A 305 -8.43 -27.93 15.00
CA LYS A 305 -7.08 -28.43 14.97
C LYS A 305 -6.84 -28.96 13.55
N ALA A 306 -5.78 -28.52 12.89
CA ALA A 306 -5.41 -29.04 11.59
C ALA A 306 -5.35 -30.59 11.69
N GLU A 307 -6.13 -31.29 10.86
CA GLU A 307 -6.16 -32.76 10.89
C GLU A 307 -4.91 -33.35 10.24
N ARG A 308 -4.23 -32.56 9.40
CA ARG A 308 -2.97 -32.90 8.74
C ARG A 308 -2.02 -31.70 8.77
N HIS A 309 -0.72 -31.95 8.67
CA HIS A 309 0.28 -30.88 8.55
C HIS A 309 0.02 -29.92 7.37
N SER A 310 -0.58 -30.41 6.29
CA SER A 310 -0.98 -29.63 5.11
C SER A 310 -2.11 -28.64 5.38
N ASP A 311 -2.89 -28.90 6.43
CA ASP A 311 -4.09 -28.13 6.78
C ASP A 311 -3.75 -27.03 7.78
N ASN A 312 -2.47 -26.93 8.20
CA ASN A 312 -2.01 -25.83 9.02
C ASN A 312 -2.26 -24.51 8.29
N PRO A 313 -2.84 -23.50 8.97
CA PRO A 313 -2.99 -22.19 8.37
C PRO A 313 -1.62 -21.66 7.94
N LYS A 314 -1.58 -21.10 6.72
CA LYS A 314 -0.38 -20.48 6.18
C LYS A 314 0.11 -19.42 7.18
N ARG A 315 1.38 -19.53 7.57
CA ARG A 315 2.00 -18.60 8.51
C ARG A 315 2.45 -17.36 7.77
N ASP A 316 2.07 -16.20 8.28
CA ASP A 316 2.62 -14.90 7.86
C ASP A 316 3.37 -14.30 9.06
N PRO A 317 4.69 -14.53 9.17
CA PRO A 317 5.50 -13.97 10.25
C PRO A 317 5.48 -12.44 10.29
N SER A 318 5.38 -11.78 9.12
CA SER A 318 5.33 -10.33 9.00
C SER A 318 4.05 -9.78 9.61
N LEU A 319 2.91 -10.42 9.34
CA LEU A 319 1.63 -10.09 9.97
C LEU A 319 1.68 -10.22 11.49
N TYR A 320 2.22 -11.33 12.02
CA TYR A 320 2.28 -11.55 13.47
C TYR A 320 3.08 -10.47 14.18
N LYS A 321 4.21 -10.14 13.58
CA LYS A 321 5.11 -9.11 14.07
C LYS A 321 4.47 -7.73 14.01
N ALA A 322 3.74 -7.42 12.94
CA ALA A 322 2.96 -6.19 12.83
C ALA A 322 1.92 -6.07 13.95
N VAL A 323 1.15 -7.15 14.19
CA VAL A 323 0.15 -7.19 15.28
C VAL A 323 0.81 -6.92 16.64
N SER A 324 1.89 -7.64 16.98
CA SER A 324 2.61 -7.43 18.24
C SER A 324 3.09 -5.98 18.39
N ILE A 325 3.73 -5.41 17.36
CA ILE A 325 4.25 -4.03 17.41
C ILE A 325 3.12 -3.02 17.57
N VAL A 326 1.99 -3.18 16.86
CA VAL A 326 0.85 -2.27 16.97
C VAL A 326 0.23 -2.34 18.37
N LEU A 327 0.12 -3.54 18.94
CA LEU A 327 -0.32 -3.71 20.33
C LEU A 327 0.66 -3.05 21.31
N ASP A 328 1.98 -3.16 21.09
CA ASP A 328 2.98 -2.49 21.93
C ASP A 328 2.83 -0.96 21.87
N PHE A 329 2.55 -0.40 20.69
CA PHE A 329 2.26 1.03 20.56
C PHE A 329 0.99 1.44 21.31
N ILE A 330 -0.07 0.63 21.26
CA ILE A 330 -1.32 0.91 22.00
C ILE A 330 -1.06 0.86 23.52
N ASP A 331 -0.36 -0.16 24.00
CA ASP A 331 -0.01 -0.28 25.43
C ASP A 331 0.85 0.91 25.89
N ASN A 332 1.84 1.33 25.10
CA ASN A 332 2.66 2.52 25.40
C ASN A 332 1.81 3.81 25.47
N ILE A 333 0.83 3.96 24.57
CA ILE A 333 -0.07 5.12 24.62
C ILE A 333 -0.95 5.08 25.86
N ASP A 334 -1.50 3.92 26.21
CA ASP A 334 -2.33 3.75 27.41
C ASP A 334 -1.52 4.08 28.68
N ASP A 335 -0.26 3.65 28.76
CA ASP A 335 0.66 4.00 29.85
C ASP A 335 0.95 5.52 29.90
N LEU A 336 1.18 6.16 28.76
CA LEU A 336 1.40 7.60 28.68
C LEU A 336 0.17 8.41 29.09
N MET A 337 -1.02 7.98 28.66
CA MET A 337 -2.29 8.60 29.07
C MET A 337 -2.50 8.48 30.58
N ASN A 338 -2.26 7.30 31.16
CA ASN A 338 -2.35 7.08 32.60
C ASN A 338 -1.38 7.96 33.39
N ARG A 339 -0.12 8.06 32.94
CA ARG A 339 0.88 8.98 33.52
C ARG A 339 0.40 10.43 33.48
N GLY A 340 -0.18 10.87 32.37
CA GLY A 340 -0.75 12.22 32.23
C GLY A 340 -1.90 12.46 33.22
N THR A 341 -2.77 11.48 33.42
CA THR A 341 -3.88 11.58 34.40
C THR A 341 -3.37 11.68 35.83
N HIS A 342 -2.39 10.85 36.22
CA HIS A 342 -1.79 10.89 37.56
C HIS A 342 -1.10 12.23 37.87
N LEU A 343 -0.54 12.91 36.86
CA LEU A 343 0.03 14.25 36.99
C LEU A 343 -1.05 15.29 37.30
N VAL A 344 -2.18 15.26 36.58
CA VAL A 344 -3.29 16.22 36.75
C VAL A 344 -4.01 16.04 38.09
N GLU A 345 -4.18 14.79 38.52
CA GLU A 345 -4.88 14.46 39.77
C GLU A 345 -4.04 14.71 41.03
N GLY A 346 -2.84 15.29 40.91
CA GLY A 346 -1.97 15.60 42.04
C GLY A 346 -1.28 14.38 42.65
N GLY A 347 -1.22 13.26 41.92
CA GLY A 347 -0.51 12.04 42.33
C GLY A 347 1.01 12.21 42.38
N ILE A 348 1.54 13.27 41.75
CA ILE A 348 2.93 13.71 41.83
C ILE A 348 2.96 15.08 42.53
N ASN A 349 2.72 15.08 43.84
CA ASN A 349 2.98 16.24 44.69
C ASN A 349 4.47 16.36 45.09
N ASP A 350 5.34 15.51 44.57
CA ASP A 350 6.75 15.52 44.90
C ASP A 350 7.53 16.36 43.88
N SER A 351 8.05 17.49 44.36
CA SER A 351 9.20 18.15 43.74
C SER A 351 10.28 17.15 43.36
N ASP A 352 10.42 16.07 44.13
CA ASP A 352 11.41 15.02 43.95
C ASP A 352 11.15 14.13 42.74
N ALA A 353 9.90 13.86 42.35
CA ALA A 353 9.59 13.10 41.15
C ALA A 353 9.78 13.94 39.87
N LEU A 354 9.44 15.23 39.94
CA LEU A 354 9.78 16.22 38.91
C LEU A 354 11.30 16.40 38.82
N LEU A 355 12.01 16.45 39.95
CA LEU A 355 13.47 16.49 40.02
C LEU A 355 14.09 15.19 39.50
N MET A 356 13.51 14.01 39.74
CA MET A 356 14.02 12.74 39.19
C MET A 356 13.75 12.61 37.68
N LEU A 357 12.60 13.08 37.19
CA LEU A 357 12.31 13.20 35.76
C LEU A 357 13.29 14.17 35.10
N ALA A 358 13.53 15.32 35.74
CA ALA A 358 14.51 16.31 35.33
C ALA A 358 15.95 15.77 35.40
N GLU A 359 16.38 15.07 36.45
CA GLU A 359 17.74 14.50 36.56
C GLU A 359 17.99 13.37 35.56
N LYS A 360 16.94 12.65 35.13
CA LYS A 360 17.04 11.65 34.07
C LYS A 360 17.09 12.25 32.66
N THR A 361 16.51 13.43 32.44
CA THR A 361 16.50 14.13 31.14
C THR A 361 17.60 15.19 31.00
N PHE A 362 18.00 15.80 32.11
CA PHE A 362 19.05 16.81 32.23
C PHE A 362 20.20 16.22 33.05
N ARG A 363 21.40 16.16 32.47
CA ARG A 363 22.56 15.62 33.20
C ARG A 363 22.77 16.38 34.52
N PRO A 364 22.91 15.70 35.68
CA PRO A 364 23.15 16.36 36.95
C PRO A 364 24.52 17.04 36.95
N ILE A 365 24.57 18.26 37.46
CA ILE A 365 25.83 18.92 37.79
C ILE A 365 26.43 18.19 39.00
N LYS A 366 27.71 17.84 38.92
CA LYS A 366 28.49 17.38 40.08
C LYS A 366 28.33 18.38 41.23
N ALA A 367 27.71 17.91 42.32
CA ALA A 367 27.70 18.44 43.67
C ALA A 367 28.01 19.95 43.83
N ILE A 368 26.98 20.72 44.21
CA ILE A 368 27.13 22.05 44.78
C ILE A 368 28.06 21.93 46.02
N PRO A 369 29.18 22.67 46.10
CA PRO A 369 29.99 22.69 47.31
C PRO A 369 29.15 23.25 48.45
N LYS A 370 29.08 22.51 49.56
CA LYS A 370 28.50 23.02 50.79
C LYS A 370 29.30 24.26 51.23
N ALA A 371 28.60 25.37 51.42
CA ALA A 371 29.08 26.50 52.22
C ALA A 371 29.04 26.13 53.71
#